data_AF-A0A859R0F0-F1
#
_entry.id   AF-A0A859R0F0-F1
#
_cell.length_a   1.000
_cell.length_b   1.000
_cell.length_c   1.000
_cell.angle_alpha   90.00
_cell.angle_beta   90.00
_cell.angle_gamma   90.00
#
_symmetry.space_group_name_H-M   'P 1'
#
loop_
_entity.id
_entity.type
_entity.pdbx_description
1 polymer ?
#
loop_
_entity_poly.entity_id
_entity_poly.type
_entity_poly.pdbx_seq_one_letter_code
_entity_poly.pdbx_strand_id
1 'polypeptide(L)'
;MPMSGEHRQRGLLKLMLKLPALRGKLQLLSARDPSLQSLFEAYDEATSMLDRQRSSQLQDRAVLTEYELICREIEEEVIAICLFNEDQDMPGS
;
A
#
# COMPACT_ATOMS: atom_id res chain seq x y z
N MET A 1 -18.32 -12.55 2.66
CA MET A 1 -17.05 -12.25 1.98
C MET A 1 -16.90 -10.73 2.04
N PRO A 2 -15.94 -10.16 2.80
CA PRO A 2 -15.68 -8.73 2.69
C PRO A 2 -15.39 -8.44 1.22
N MET A 3 -16.09 -7.45 0.67
CA MET A 3 -15.96 -7.12 -0.74
C MET A 3 -14.56 -6.58 -0.98
N SER A 4 -13.88 -6.99 -2.07
CA SER A 4 -12.49 -6.59 -2.36
C SER A 4 -12.24 -5.07 -2.28
N GLY A 5 -13.29 -4.24 -2.44
CA GLY A 5 -13.22 -2.80 -2.21
C GLY A 5 -12.88 -2.36 -0.77
N GLU A 6 -13.23 -3.13 0.25
CA GLU A 6 -12.90 -2.80 1.66
C GLU A 6 -11.41 -2.97 1.94
N HIS A 7 -10.78 -3.99 1.36
CA HIS A 7 -9.34 -4.21 1.46
C HIS A 7 -8.57 -3.10 0.74
N ARG A 8 -9.00 -2.70 -0.47
CA ARG A 8 -8.43 -1.53 -1.18
C ARG A 8 -8.49 -0.26 -0.36
N GLN A 9 -9.67 0.07 0.16
CA GLN A 9 -9.86 1.32 0.88
C GLN A 9 -9.01 1.37 2.15
N ARG A 10 -8.90 0.27 2.89
CA ARG A 10 -8.04 0.19 4.08
C ARG A 10 -6.56 0.29 3.72
N GLY A 11 -6.13 -0.40 2.67
CA GLY A 11 -4.76 -0.32 2.16
C GLY A 11 -4.35 1.09 1.77
N LEU A 12 -5.22 1.78 1.02
CA LEU A 12 -5.04 3.18 0.65
C LEU A 12 -4.89 4.07 1.89
N LEU A 13 -5.78 3.94 2.88
CA LEU A 13 -5.73 4.73 4.11
C LEU A 13 -4.43 4.47 4.90
N LYS A 14 -4.02 3.21 5.03
CA LYS A 14 -2.77 2.83 5.71
C LYS A 14 -1.55 3.44 4.99
N LEU A 15 -1.49 3.34 3.66
CA LEU A 15 -0.43 3.96 2.86
C LEU A 15 -0.44 5.49 2.94
N MET A 16 -1.61 6.14 2.95
CA MET A 16 -1.72 7.59 3.12
C MET A 16 -1.24 8.08 4.51
N LEU A 17 -1.31 7.23 5.54
CA LEU A 17 -0.75 7.52 6.86
C LEU A 17 0.76 7.34 6.88
N LYS A 18 1.26 6.32 6.18
CA LYS A 18 2.69 5.99 6.09
C LYS A 18 3.47 6.92 5.15
N LEU A 19 2.84 7.38 4.07
CA LEU A 19 3.40 8.20 3.00
C LEU A 19 2.62 9.53 2.89
N PRO A 20 2.66 10.40 3.91
CA PRO A 20 1.85 11.62 3.93
C PRO A 20 2.18 12.59 2.79
N ALA A 21 3.44 12.61 2.32
CA ALA A 21 3.86 13.45 1.20
C ALA A 21 3.20 13.06 -0.13
N LEU A 22 2.81 11.78 -0.29
CA LEU A 22 2.18 11.26 -1.51
C LEU A 22 0.65 11.19 -1.41
N ARG A 23 0.06 11.65 -0.30
CA ARG A 23 -1.36 11.49 0.00
C ARG A 23 -2.29 11.97 -1.12
N GLY A 24 -2.03 13.15 -1.67
CA GLY A 24 -2.83 13.71 -2.78
C GLY A 24 -2.75 12.86 -4.05
N LYS A 25 -1.55 12.36 -4.38
CA LYS A 25 -1.34 11.49 -5.54
C LYS A 25 -1.99 10.13 -5.35
N LEU A 26 -1.86 9.53 -4.17
CA LEU A 26 -2.49 8.25 -3.86
C LEU A 26 -4.00 8.32 -4.04
N GLN A 27 -4.66 9.40 -3.59
CA GLN A 27 -6.08 9.62 -3.84
C GLN A 27 -6.40 9.74 -5.33
N LEU A 28 -5.63 10.53 -6.08
CA LEU A 28 -5.85 10.74 -7.51
C LEU A 28 -5.66 9.46 -8.33
N LEU A 29 -4.57 8.73 -8.06
CA LEU A 29 -4.19 7.51 -8.78
C LEU A 29 -5.07 6.32 -8.38
N SER A 30 -5.58 6.27 -7.15
CA SER A 30 -6.51 5.21 -6.72
C SER A 30 -7.74 5.07 -7.62
N ALA A 31 -8.20 6.16 -8.23
CA ALA A 31 -9.36 6.17 -9.11
C ALA A 31 -9.02 5.82 -10.57
N ARG A 32 -7.74 5.88 -10.94
CA ARG A 32 -7.28 5.82 -12.34
C ARG A 32 -6.46 4.59 -12.66
N ASP A 33 -5.75 4.05 -11.68
CA ASP A 33 -4.78 2.99 -11.88
C ASP A 33 -5.18 1.68 -11.17
N PRO A 34 -5.61 0.64 -11.90
CA PRO A 34 -5.99 -0.64 -11.32
C PRO A 34 -4.80 -1.40 -10.71
N SER A 35 -3.55 -1.11 -11.11
CA SER A 35 -2.38 -1.74 -10.53
C SER A 35 -2.12 -1.24 -9.11
N LEU A 36 -2.28 0.08 -8.86
CA LEU A 36 -2.28 0.63 -7.49
C LEU A 36 -3.38 0.03 -6.62
N GLN A 37 -4.55 -0.23 -7.20
CA GLN A 37 -5.66 -0.84 -6.47
C GLN A 37 -5.29 -2.23 -5.93
N SER A 38 -4.61 -3.05 -6.73
CA SER A 38 -4.08 -4.35 -6.28
C SER A 38 -2.98 -4.20 -5.22
N LEU A 39 -2.11 -3.20 -5.35
CA LEU A 39 -1.09 -2.91 -4.33
C LEU A 39 -1.73 -2.51 -2.99
N PHE A 40 -2.84 -1.77 -3.02
CA PHE A 40 -3.58 -1.42 -1.80
C PHE A 40 -4.21 -2.64 -1.13
N GLU A 41 -4.83 -3.53 -1.90
CA GLU A 41 -5.33 -4.82 -1.40
C GLU A 41 -4.21 -5.61 -0.73
N ALA A 42 -3.09 -5.82 -1.43
CA ALA A 42 -1.94 -6.56 -0.92
C ALA A 42 -1.36 -5.91 0.35
N TYR A 43 -1.29 -4.59 0.41
CA TYR A 43 -0.81 -3.88 1.59
C TYR A 43 -1.74 -4.06 2.81
N ASP A 44 -3.06 -3.99 2.61
CA ASP A 44 -4.02 -4.25 3.68
C ASP A 44 -3.90 -5.68 4.21
N GLU A 45 -3.74 -6.65 3.32
CA GLU A 45 -3.56 -8.05 3.68
C GLU A 45 -2.25 -8.29 4.45
N ALA A 46 -1.11 -7.83 3.92
CA ALA A 46 0.20 -7.99 4.54
C ALA A 46 0.25 -7.36 5.94
N THR A 47 -0.24 -6.12 6.08
CA THR A 47 -0.30 -5.44 7.38
C THR A 47 -1.26 -6.11 8.35
N SER A 48 -2.41 -6.61 7.87
CA SER A 48 -3.36 -7.35 8.72
C SER A 48 -2.79 -8.68 9.19
N MET A 49 -2.01 -9.39 8.36
CA MET A 49 -1.32 -10.60 8.75
C MET A 49 -0.20 -10.31 9.75
N LEU A 50 0.58 -9.25 9.52
CA LEU A 50 1.62 -8.79 10.44
C LEU A 50 1.05 -8.46 11.82
N ASP A 51 -0.06 -7.71 11.89
CA ASP A 51 -0.72 -7.34 13.15
C ASP A 51 -1.26 -8.56 13.90
N ARG A 52 -1.80 -9.55 13.18
CA ARG A 52 -2.23 -10.83 13.77
C ARG A 52 -1.06 -11.63 14.33
N GLN A 53 0.05 -11.70 13.59
CA GLN A 53 1.26 -12.38 14.04
C GLN A 53 1.88 -11.69 15.26
N ARG A 54 1.92 -10.36 15.29
CA ARG A 54 2.37 -9.57 16.46
C ARG A 54 1.49 -9.79 17.68
N SER A 55 0.20 -10.01 17.49
CA SER A 55 -0.75 -10.30 18.58
C SER A 55 -0.77 -11.77 19.00
N SER A 56 -0.07 -12.66 18.29
CA SER A 56 0.01 -14.09 18.61
C SER A 56 0.93 -14.34 19.80
N GLN A 57 0.62 -15.37 20.60
CA GLN A 57 1.49 -15.82 21.69
C GLN A 57 2.76 -16.51 21.17
N LEU A 58 2.71 -17.06 19.95
CA LEU A 58 3.81 -17.74 19.28
C LEU A 58 4.32 -16.87 18.13
N GLN A 59 4.89 -15.71 18.47
CA GLN A 59 5.49 -14.80 17.49
C GLN A 59 6.69 -15.48 16.82
N ASP A 60 6.53 -15.85 15.56
CA ASP A 60 7.64 -16.25 14.71
C ASP A 60 8.30 -14.99 14.12
N ARG A 61 9.51 -14.68 14.60
CA ARG A 61 10.26 -13.51 14.13
C ARG A 61 10.60 -13.59 12.65
N ALA A 62 10.83 -14.79 12.10
CA ALA A 62 11.14 -14.93 10.67
C ALA A 62 9.93 -14.53 9.82
N VAL A 63 8.74 -15.00 10.22
CA VAL A 63 7.47 -14.66 9.56
C VAL A 63 7.18 -13.17 9.66
N LEU A 64 7.42 -12.55 10.82
CA LEU A 64 7.27 -11.10 10.98
C LEU A 64 8.19 -10.31 10.05
N THR A 65 9.47 -10.69 9.96
CA THR A 65 10.43 -10.04 9.06
C THR A 65 10.05 -10.19 7.59
N GLU A 66 9.50 -11.35 7.20
CA GLU A 66 9.00 -11.57 5.85
C GLU A 66 7.84 -10.62 5.51
N TYR A 67 6.83 -10.51 6.38
CA TYR A 67 5.72 -9.59 6.16
C TYR A 67 6.14 -8.11 6.20
N GLU A 68 7.12 -7.76 7.04
CA GLU A 68 7.69 -6.41 7.05
C GLU A 68 8.40 -6.08 5.73
N LEU A 69 9.11 -7.04 5.15
CA LEU A 69 9.76 -6.90 3.85
C LEU A 69 8.73 -6.75 2.73
N ILE A 70 7.67 -7.58 2.71
CA ILE A 70 6.57 -7.45 1.74
C ILE A 70 5.92 -6.07 1.84
N CYS A 71 5.63 -5.58 3.05
CA CYS A 71 5.06 -4.25 3.23
C CYS A 71 5.97 -3.17 2.66
N ARG A 72 7.29 -3.30 2.85
CA ARG A 72 8.27 -2.35 2.34
C ARG A 72 8.38 -2.40 0.81
N GLU A 73 8.38 -3.57 0.21
CA GLU A 73 8.41 -3.72 -1.26
C GLU A 73 7.18 -3.05 -1.90
N ILE A 74 5.99 -3.25 -1.32
CA ILE A 74 4.76 -2.60 -1.79
C ILE A 74 4.86 -1.08 -1.62
N GLU A 75 5.39 -0.58 -0.49
CA GLU A 75 5.61 0.86 -0.27
C GLU A 75 6.54 1.44 -1.34
N GLU A 76 7.66 0.78 -1.64
CA GLU A 76 8.64 1.20 -2.64
C GLU A 76 8.04 1.23 -4.05
N GLU A 77 7.25 0.22 -4.42
CA GLU A 77 6.56 0.17 -5.71
C GLU A 77 5.51 1.28 -5.85
N VAL A 78 4.70 1.50 -4.81
CA VAL A 78 3.71 2.60 -4.78
C VAL A 78 4.40 3.96 -4.91
N ILE A 79 5.54 4.17 -4.23
CA ILE A 79 6.34 5.38 -4.37
C ILE A 79 6.82 5.54 -5.81
N ALA A 80 7.39 4.48 -6.40
CA ALA A 80 7.88 4.52 -7.77
C ALA A 80 6.76 4.96 -8.74
N ILE A 81 5.58 4.35 -8.68
CA ILE A 81 4.45 4.73 -9.55
C ILE A 81 4.03 6.19 -9.30
N CYS A 82 4.00 6.65 -8.05
CA CYS A 82 3.67 8.03 -7.73
C CYS A 82 4.70 9.06 -8.23
N LEU A 83 5.97 8.68 -8.38
CA LEU A 83 7.04 9.52 -8.91
C LEU A 83 7.05 9.50 -10.44
N PHE A 84 6.87 8.33 -11.07
CA PHE A 84 6.76 8.23 -12.53
C PHE A 84 5.58 9.03 -13.09
N ASN A 85 4.50 9.14 -12.33
CA ASN A 85 3.33 9.92 -12.73
C ASN A 85 3.49 11.43 -12.52
N GLU A 86 4.57 11.93 -11.90
CA GLU A 86 4.87 13.39 -11.85
C GLU A 86 5.35 13.93 -13.20
N ASP A 87 6.11 13.14 -13.96
CA ASP A 87 6.70 13.58 -15.22
C ASP A 87 5.66 13.79 -16.33
N GLN A 88 4.47 13.21 -16.20
CA GLN A 88 3.40 13.33 -17.21
C GLN A 88 2.45 14.53 -17.00
N ASP A 89 2.58 15.27 -15.90
CA ASP A 89 1.78 16.46 -15.58
C ASP A 89 2.56 17.78 -15.83
N MET A 90 3.58 17.75 -16.69
CA MET A 90 4.16 18.97 -17.29
C MET A 90 3.31 19.39 -18.50
N PRO A 91 2.51 20.46 -18.43
CA PRO A 91 1.90 21.03 -19.61
C PRO A 91 3.03 21.56 -20.51
N GLY A 92 3.06 21.05 -21.75
CA GLY A 92 3.94 21.59 -22.80
C GLY A 92 3.80 23.11 -22.89
N SER A 93 4.96 23.75 -23.01
CA SER A 93 5.16 25.20 -23.13
C SER A 93 4.42 25.83 -24.30
#